data_AF-A0A183N6C1-F1
#
_entry.id   AF-A0A183N6C1-F1
#
_cell.length_a   1.000
_cell.length_b   1.000
_cell.length_c   1.000
_cell.angle_alpha   90.00
_cell.angle_beta   90.00
_cell.angle_gamma   90.00
#
_symmetry.space_group_name_H-M   'P 1'
#
loop_
_entity.id
_entity.type
_entity.pdbx_description
1 polymer ?
#
loop_
_entity_poly.entity_id
_entity_poly.type
_entity_poly.pdbx_seq_one_letter_code
_entity_poly.pdbx_strand_id
1 'polypeptide(L)'
;MSTEAVFLKPRAPFKLAAFNVRTLMQVGQQIELAMSFESRNIDVCCLSETRIQDSGEILQIRSSSVALKSLFYVRLSGDSVASSSGLAGVSVALSARAEAVLID
;
A
#
# COMPACT_ATOMS: atom_id res chain seq x y z
N MET A 1 7.57 -32.47 24.73
CA MET A 1 7.78 -31.02 24.55
C MET A 1 6.81 -30.55 23.47
N SER A 2 5.72 -29.88 23.85
CA SER A 2 4.78 -29.28 22.91
C SER A 2 5.28 -27.88 22.55
N THR A 3 5.57 -27.64 21.28
CA THR A 3 5.90 -26.31 20.78
C THR A 3 4.63 -25.48 20.78
N GLU A 4 4.32 -24.84 21.90
CA GLU A 4 3.29 -23.81 21.91
C GLU A 4 3.78 -22.67 21.02
N ALA A 5 3.07 -22.44 19.92
CA ALA A 5 3.32 -21.28 19.09
C ALA A 5 3.11 -20.04 19.97
N VAL A 6 4.21 -19.35 20.31
CA VAL A 6 4.16 -18.08 21.00
C VAL A 6 3.47 -17.10 20.07
N PHE A 7 2.15 -16.96 20.22
CA PHE A 7 1.38 -15.94 19.54
C PHE A 7 1.84 -14.60 20.12
N LEU A 8 2.74 -13.93 19.40
CA LEU A 8 3.11 -12.56 19.69
C LEU A 8 1.83 -11.73 19.70
N LYS A 9 1.41 -11.25 20.88
CA LYS A 9 0.26 -10.35 21.01
C LYS A 9 0.54 -9.11 20.14
N PRO A 10 -0.25 -8.82 19.09
CA PRO A 10 -0.02 -7.65 18.27
C PRO A 10 -0.13 -6.40 19.15
N ARG A 11 0.91 -5.55 19.13
CA ARG A 11 0.94 -4.31 19.94
C ARG A 11 -0.22 -3.37 19.59
N ALA A 12 -0.69 -3.41 18.36
CA ALA A 12 -1.94 -2.81 17.93
C ALA A 12 -2.41 -3.45 16.60
N PRO A 13 -3.72 -3.64 16.39
CA PRO A 13 -4.24 -4.27 15.18
C PRO A 13 -4.07 -3.38 13.95
N PHE A 14 -3.92 -4.00 12.78
CA PHE A 14 -3.91 -3.36 11.47
C PHE A 14 -5.06 -3.88 10.62
N LYS A 15 -5.72 -3.00 9.88
CA LYS A 15 -6.75 -3.39 8.92
C LYS A 15 -6.12 -3.67 7.56
N LEU A 16 -6.33 -4.89 7.06
CA LEU A 16 -5.83 -5.35 5.77
C LEU A 16 -6.89 -5.21 4.68
N ALA A 17 -6.46 -4.93 3.45
CA ALA A 17 -7.29 -5.05 2.26
C ALA A 17 -6.50 -5.52 1.05
N ALA A 18 -7.22 -5.85 -0.03
CA ALA A 18 -6.66 -6.10 -1.34
C ALA A 18 -7.53 -5.42 -2.39
N PHE A 19 -6.90 -4.71 -3.32
CA PHE A 19 -7.57 -4.02 -4.42
C PHE A 19 -6.88 -4.35 -5.73
N ASN A 20 -7.67 -4.46 -6.78
CA ASN A 20 -7.18 -4.41 -8.15
C ASN A 20 -7.34 -2.98 -8.64
N VAL A 21 -6.22 -2.30 -8.92
CA VAL A 21 -6.26 -0.89 -9.34
C VAL A 21 -6.20 -0.74 -10.86
N ARG A 22 -5.86 -1.82 -11.60
CA ARG A 22 -5.60 -1.88 -13.06
C ARG A 22 -4.47 -0.98 -13.58
N THR A 23 -4.34 0.22 -13.02
CA THR A 23 -3.29 1.21 -13.28
C THR A 23 -3.29 2.23 -12.15
N LEU A 24 -2.12 2.80 -11.85
CA LEU A 24 -1.97 3.86 -10.85
C LEU A 24 -1.16 5.04 -11.42
N MET A 25 -1.16 5.21 -12.74
CA MET A 25 -0.36 6.22 -13.44
C MET A 25 -0.88 7.63 -13.25
N GLN A 26 -2.18 7.82 -13.05
CA GLN A 26 -2.79 9.15 -12.98
C GLN A 26 -2.94 9.63 -11.53
N VAL A 27 -2.62 10.91 -11.30
CA VAL A 27 -2.79 11.56 -9.98
C VAL A 27 -4.23 11.45 -9.47
N GLY A 28 -5.23 11.55 -10.35
CA GLY A 28 -6.63 11.38 -9.97
C GLY A 28 -6.94 10.01 -9.37
N GLN A 29 -6.40 8.95 -9.98
CA GLN A 29 -6.58 7.57 -9.50
C GLN A 29 -5.89 7.36 -8.14
N GLN A 30 -4.72 7.97 -7.94
CA GLN A 30 -3.99 7.92 -6.66
C GLN A 30 -4.77 8.60 -5.53
N ILE A 31 -5.38 9.76 -5.81
CA ILE A 31 -6.21 10.49 -4.85
C ILE A 31 -7.47 9.68 -4.49
N GLU A 32 -8.16 9.14 -5.49
CA GLU A 32 -9.37 8.32 -5.28
C GLU A 32 -9.07 7.05 -4.47
N LEU A 33 -7.94 6.41 -4.75
CA LEU A 33 -7.48 5.25 -4.01
C LEU A 33 -7.16 5.61 -2.55
N ALA A 34 -6.45 6.73 -2.32
CA ALA A 34 -6.13 7.19 -0.97
C ALA A 34 -7.40 7.55 -0.16
N MET A 35 -8.39 8.20 -0.79
CA MET A 35 -9.69 8.45 -0.16
C MET A 35 -10.44 7.14 0.17
N SER A 36 -10.32 6.13 -0.70
CA SER A 36 -10.91 4.80 -0.47
C SER A 36 -10.27 4.08 0.72
N PHE A 37 -8.95 4.19 0.89
CA PHE A 37 -8.27 3.64 2.07
C PHE A 37 -8.66 4.37 3.35
N GLU A 38 -8.71 5.70 3.30
CA GLU A 38 -9.09 6.54 4.44
C GLU A 38 -10.52 6.26 4.91
N SER A 39 -11.50 6.27 4.00
CA SER A 39 -12.91 5.98 4.33
C SER A 39 -13.13 4.58 4.90
N ARG A 40 -12.27 3.61 4.54
CA ARG A 40 -12.32 2.23 5.04
C ARG A 40 -11.37 1.99 6.20
N ASN A 41 -10.59 2.98 6.61
CA ASN A 41 -9.58 2.89 7.65
C ASN A 41 -8.59 1.73 7.42
N ILE A 42 -8.10 1.59 6.18
CA ILE A 42 -7.13 0.56 5.80
C ILE A 42 -5.73 0.96 6.27
N ASP A 43 -4.99 0.02 6.84
CA ASP A 43 -3.61 0.23 7.29
C ASP A 43 -2.60 -0.39 6.31
N VAL A 44 -2.91 -1.55 5.76
CA VAL A 44 -2.07 -2.24 4.78
C VAL A 44 -2.96 -2.75 3.65
N CYS A 45 -2.56 -2.50 2.41
CA CYS A 45 -3.29 -2.96 1.24
C CYS A 45 -2.38 -3.61 0.21
N CYS A 46 -2.74 -4.80 -0.23
CA CYS A 46 -2.17 -5.37 -1.45
C CYS A 46 -2.84 -4.72 -2.68
N LEU A 47 -2.06 -4.27 -3.65
CA LEU A 47 -2.54 -3.70 -4.90
C LEU A 47 -2.07 -4.57 -6.06
N SER A 48 -3.01 -5.13 -6.81
CA SER A 48 -2.72 -5.88 -8.03
C SER A 48 -2.87 -4.99 -9.26
N GLU A 49 -2.17 -5.37 -10.32
CA GLU A 49 -2.13 -4.68 -11.61
C GLU A 49 -1.65 -3.23 -11.52
N THR A 50 -0.69 -2.97 -10.63
CA THR A 50 -0.09 -1.64 -10.50
C THR A 50 0.88 -1.37 -11.63
N ARG A 51 0.48 -0.52 -12.58
CA ARG A 51 1.36 0.07 -13.58
C ARG A 51 1.73 1.48 -13.10
N ILE A 52 3.00 1.68 -12.73
CA ILE A 52 3.56 2.93 -12.22
C ILE A 52 4.73 3.33 -13.12
N GLN A 53 4.86 4.63 -13.39
CA GLN A 53 5.85 5.16 -14.35
C GLN A 53 7.27 5.23 -13.77
N ASP A 54 7.38 5.23 -12.44
CA ASP A 54 8.62 5.23 -11.68
C ASP A 54 8.78 3.86 -10.98
N SER A 55 9.85 3.14 -11.32
CA SER A 55 10.12 1.79 -10.86
C SER A 55 11.05 1.73 -9.65
N GLY A 56 11.58 2.88 -9.19
CA GLY A 56 12.61 2.92 -8.16
C GLY A 56 12.17 3.54 -6.83
N GLU A 57 11.12 4.37 -6.83
CA GLU A 57 10.78 5.17 -5.65
C GLU A 57 9.44 4.77 -5.04
N ILE A 58 9.41 4.76 -3.71
CA ILE A 58 8.20 4.62 -2.91
C ILE A 58 7.22 5.71 -3.36
N LEU A 59 6.08 5.33 -3.92
CA LEU A 59 5.07 6.28 -4.36
C LEU A 59 4.24 6.74 -3.16
N GLN A 60 4.21 8.04 -2.90
CA GLN A 60 3.33 8.62 -1.89
C GLN A 60 1.98 8.99 -2.51
N ILE A 61 0.89 8.44 -1.98
CA ILE A 61 -0.47 8.85 -2.35
C ILE A 61 -1.15 9.53 -1.16
N ARG A 62 -1.90 10.61 -1.44
CA ARG A 62 -2.53 11.45 -0.41
C ARG A 62 -4.02 11.56 -0.65
N SER A 63 -4.79 11.40 0.42
CA SER A 63 -6.23 11.72 0.39
C SER A 63 -6.41 13.23 0.24
N SER A 64 -7.36 13.63 -0.60
CA SER A 64 -7.81 15.03 -0.72
C SER A 64 -9.00 15.35 0.19
N SER A 65 -9.36 14.45 1.11
CA SER A 65 -10.47 14.68 2.03
C SER A 65 -10.23 15.92 2.90
N VAL A 66 -11.31 16.65 3.15
CA VAL A 66 -11.29 17.86 3.99
C VAL A 66 -11.17 17.48 5.47
N ALA A 67 -11.70 16.32 5.86
CA ALA A 67 -11.75 15.87 7.25
C ALA A 67 -10.43 15.25 7.72
N LEU A 68 -9.74 14.53 6.84
CA LEU A 68 -8.52 13.81 7.14
C LEU A 68 -7.55 13.94 5.94
N LYS A 69 -6.26 14.11 6.23
CA LYS A 69 -5.21 14.21 5.20
C LYS A 69 -4.30 12.99 5.28
N SER A 70 -4.89 11.81 5.08
CA SER A 70 -4.16 10.55 5.19
C SER A 70 -3.10 10.42 4.09
N LEU A 71 -1.90 10.01 4.49
CA LEU A 71 -0.77 9.70 3.61
C LEU A 71 -0.53 8.19 3.62
N PHE A 72 -0.36 7.64 2.42
CA PHE A 72 0.00 6.24 2.22
C PHE A 72 1.26 6.12 1.37
N TYR A 73 2.06 5.11 1.70
CA TYR A 73 3.30 4.77 1.03
C TYR A 73 3.09 3.50 0.22
N VAL A 74 3.25 3.59 -1.09
CA VAL A 74 3.07 2.48 -2.03
C VAL A 74 4.44 1.96 -2.46
N ARG A 75 4.72 0.71 -2.10
CA ARG A 75 5.97 -0.01 -2.35
C ARG A 75 5.73 -1.07 -3.42
N LEU A 76 6.37 -0.93 -4.58
CA LEU A 76 6.25 -1.87 -5.68
C LEU A 76 7.06 -3.15 -5.41
N SER A 77 6.45 -4.29 -5.66
CA SER A 77 7.14 -5.58 -5.69
C SER A 77 7.66 -5.81 -7.10
N GLY A 78 8.90 -5.41 -7.38
CA GLY A 78 9.50 -5.66 -8.68
C GLY A 78 10.97 -5.24 -8.76
N ASP A 79 11.76 -6.08 -9.43
CA ASP A 79 13.01 -5.68 -10.07
C ASP A 79 12.70 -4.62 -11.15
N SER A 80 13.56 -3.60 -11.30
CA SER A 80 13.47 -2.57 -12.33
C SER A 80 13.23 -3.14 -13.75
N VAL A 81 13.72 -4.36 -14.04
CA VAL A 81 13.47 -5.08 -15.29
C VAL A 81 11.99 -5.48 -15.47
N ALA A 82 11.29 -5.85 -14.40
CA ALA A 82 9.86 -6.17 -14.46
C ALA A 82 9.03 -4.91 -14.74
N SER A 83 9.40 -3.76 -14.18
CA SER A 83 8.74 -2.49 -14.46
C SER A 83 8.93 -2.01 -15.89
N SER A 84 10.12 -2.20 -16.49
CA SER A 84 10.39 -1.81 -17.88
C SER A 84 9.66 -2.67 -18.91
N SER A 85 9.32 -3.92 -18.55
CA SER A 85 8.55 -4.84 -19.40
C SER A 85 7.07 -4.42 -19.60
N GLY A 86 6.58 -3.48 -18.80
CA GLY A 86 5.21 -2.99 -18.87
C GLY A 86 4.17 -3.98 -18.32
N LEU A 87 4.58 -5.10 -17.73
CA LEU A 87 3.71 -6.02 -17.00
C LEU A 87 3.13 -5.34 -15.76
N ALA A 88 1.88 -5.67 -15.45
CA ALA A 88 1.18 -5.14 -14.30
C ALA A 88 1.75 -5.79 -13.02
N GLY A 89 2.37 -4.99 -12.16
CA GLY A 89 3.01 -5.47 -10.94
C GLY A 89 2.03 -5.67 -9.78
N VAL A 90 2.57 -6.13 -8.65
CA VAL A 90 1.92 -6.07 -7.35
C VAL A 90 2.61 -5.03 -6.51
N SER A 91 1.89 -4.28 -5.70
CA SER A 91 2.46 -3.37 -4.72
C SER A 91 1.77 -3.49 -3.36
N VAL A 92 2.39 -2.93 -2.34
CA VAL A 92 1.84 -2.80 -1.00
C VAL A 92 1.68 -1.33 -0.68
N ALA A 93 0.47 -0.93 -0.29
CA ALA A 93 0.21 0.39 0.28
C ALA A 93 0.17 0.31 1.80
N LEU A 94 0.85 1.23 2.47
CA LEU A 94 0.97 1.29 3.92
C LEU A 94 0.52 2.66 4.42
N SER A 95 -0.34 2.69 5.45
CA SER A 95 -0.64 3.91 6.18
C SER A 95 0.63 4.40 6.89
N ALA A 96 0.72 5.69 7.21
CA ALA A 96 1.88 6.23 7.92
C ALA A 96 2.22 5.46 9.22
N ARG A 97 1.21 4.93 9.92
CA ARG A 97 1.41 4.08 11.10
C ARG A 97 1.96 2.70 10.75
N ALA A 98 1.41 2.06 9.71
CA ALA A 98 1.87 0.74 9.28
C ALA A 98 3.30 0.82 8.75
N GLU A 99 3.61 1.86 7.97
CA GLU A 99 4.96 2.15 7.47
C GLU A 99 5.97 2.21 8.62
N ALA A 100 5.71 3.02 9.65
CA ALA A 100 6.62 3.22 10.78
C ALA A 100 6.82 1.99 11.69
N VAL A 101 5.99 0.95 11.55
CA VAL A 101 6.03 -0.25 12.40
C VAL A 101 6.50 -1.48 11.64
N LEU A 102 6.20 -1.57 10.34
CA LEU A 102 6.43 -2.76 9.52
C LEU A 102 7.68 -2.65 8.65
N ILE A 103 8.20 -1.43 8.44
CA ILE A 103 9.43 -1.18 7.68
C ILE A 103 10.52 -0.75 8.68
N ASP A 104 11.70 -1.39 8.58
CA ASP A 104 12.91 -1.13 9.37
C ASP A 104 13.73 0.02 8.75
#